data_AF-A0A1J1JLL3-F1
#
_entry.id   AF-A0A1J1JLL3-F1
#
_cell.length_a   1.000
_cell.length_b   1.000
_cell.length_c   1.000
_cell.angle_alpha   90.00
_cell.angle_beta   90.00
_cell.angle_gamma   90.00
#
_symmetry.space_group_name_H-M   'P 1'
#
loop_
_entity.id
_entity.type
_entity.pdbx_description
1 polymer ?
#
loop_
_entity_poly.entity_id
_entity_poly.type
_entity_poly.pdbx_seq_one_letter_code
_entity_poly.pdbx_strand_id
1 'polypeptide(L)' 'MNTDAEYKVLSIIAETLEMLFDLKISGNLYLYTELQPCESCKSIINQFEDKFPNITVQLFWELPYPP' A
#
# COMPACT_ATOMS: atom_id res chain seq x y z
N MET A 1 2.37 -12.36 15.17
CA MET A 1 2.46 -13.01 13.85
C MET A 1 1.39 -12.37 12.98
N ASN A 2 1.73 -11.29 12.28
CA ASN A 2 0.80 -10.64 11.35
C ASN A 2 0.94 -11.35 10.00
N THR A 3 -0.02 -12.23 9.73
CA THR A 3 -0.09 -13.11 8.55
C THR A 3 -0.92 -12.46 7.44
N ASP A 4 -1.07 -11.14 7.47
CA ASP A 4 -1.88 -10.41 6.50
C ASP A 4 -1.09 -10.26 5.20
N ALA A 5 -1.70 -10.67 4.08
CA ALA A 5 -1.08 -10.62 2.76
C ALA A 5 -0.73 -9.17 2.37
N GLU A 6 -1.55 -8.23 2.83
CA GLU A 6 -1.42 -6.79 2.66
C GLU A 6 -0.12 -6.28 3.26
N TYR A 7 0.26 -6.75 4.45
CA TYR A 7 1.53 -6.37 5.07
C TYR A 7 2.72 -6.81 4.20
N LYS A 8 2.70 -8.06 3.71
CA LYS A 8 3.78 -8.58 2.87
C LYS A 8 3.93 -7.79 1.57
N VAL A 9 2.80 -7.48 0.92
CA VAL A 9 2.79 -6.70 -0.33
C VAL A 9 3.31 -5.29 -0.09
N LEU A 10 2.81 -4.60 0.93
CA LEU A 10 3.24 -3.24 1.26
C LEU A 10 4.72 -3.18 1.67
N SER A 11 5.21 -4.16 2.44
CA SER A 11 6.63 -4.24 2.79
C SER A 11 7.52 -4.44 1.58
N ILE A 12 7.16 -5.33 0.65
CA ILE A 12 7.96 -5.56 -0.58
C ILE A 12 7.97 -4.32 -1.46
N ILE A 13 6.84 -3.60 -1.58
CA ILE A 13 6.76 -2.35 -2.34
C ILE A 13 7.66 -1.29 -1.70
N ALA A 14 7.60 -1.13 -0.37
CA ALA A 14 8.46 -0.20 0.36
C ALA A 14 9.94 -0.52 0.16
N GLU A 15 10.35 -1.79 0.33
CA GLU A 15 11.73 -2.23 0.09
C GLU A 15 12.19 -1.94 -1.35
N THR A 16 11.33 -2.19 -2.34
CA THR A 16 11.63 -1.93 -3.76
C THR A 16 11.83 -0.43 -4.01
N LEU A 17 10.97 0.42 -3.43
CA LEU A 17 11.07 1.87 -3.58
C LEU A 17 12.30 2.45 -2.86
N GLU A 18 12.66 1.90 -1.69
CA GLU A 18 13.88 2.27 -0.98
C GLU A 18 15.14 1.92 -1.76
N MET A 19 15.16 0.77 -2.43
CA MET A 19 16.27 0.37 -3.30
C MET A 19 16.47 1.31 -4.51
N LEU A 20 15.42 2.02 -4.94
CA LEU A 20 15.52 2.97 -6.04
C LEU A 20 16.16 4.31 -5.62
N PHE A 21 16.43 4.53 -4.32
CA PHE A 21 17.15 5.70 -3.75
C PHE A 21 16.63 7.08 -4.18
N ASP A 22 15.41 7.18 -4.71
CA ASP A 22 14.82 8.43 -5.14
C ASP A 22 13.54 8.73 -4.34
N LEU A 23 13.68 9.50 -3.26
CA LEU A 23 12.56 9.95 -2.42
C LEU A 23 11.60 10.91 -3.17
N LYS A 24 11.90 11.24 -4.44
CA LYS A 24 11.02 12.03 -5.30
C LYS A 24 10.09 11.18 -6.16
N ILE A 25 10.09 9.84 -5.99
CA ILE A 25 9.15 8.97 -6.71
C ILE A 25 7.72 9.40 -6.37
N SER A 26 7.00 9.79 -7.42
CA SER A 26 5.58 10.15 -7.36
C SER A 26 4.76 9.14 -8.15
N GLY A 27 3.59 8.76 -7.66
CA GLY A 27 2.75 7.82 -8.37
C GLY A 27 1.47 7.45 -7.62
N ASN A 28 0.66 6.62 -8.25
CA ASN A 28 -0.56 6.09 -7.65
C ASN A 28 -0.44 4.57 -7.53
N LEU A 29 -0.62 4.05 -6.33
CA LEU A 29 -0.63 2.62 -6.05
C LEU A 29 -2.08 2.17 -5.88
N TYR A 30 -2.58 1.36 -6.80
CA TYR A 30 -3.93 0.78 -6.74
C TYR A 30 -3.84 -0.65 -6.22
N LEU A 31 -4.41 -0.90 -5.05
CA LEU A 31 -4.49 -2.20 -4.41
C LEU A 31 -5.91 -2.71 -4.48
N TYR A 32 -6.10 -3.89 -5.06
CA TYR A 32 -7.39 -4.57 -5.13
C TYR A 32 -7.32 -5.83 -4.27
N THR A 33 -8.22 -5.94 -3.29
CA THR A 33 -8.26 -7.06 -2.36
C THR A 33 -9.64 -7.70 -2.37
N GLU A 34 -9.68 -9.03 -2.24
CA GLU A 34 -10.96 -9.77 -2.20
C GLU A 34 -11.74 -9.56 -0.90
N LEU A 35 -11.04 -9.17 0.16
CA LEU A 35 -11.58 -8.95 1.49
C LEU A 35 -11.34 -7.52 1.95
N GLN A 36 -12.20 -7.06 2.86
CA GLN A 36 -12.04 -5.78 3.51
C GLN A 36 -10.73 -5.77 4.32
N PRO A 37 -9.85 -4.79 4.10
CA PRO A 37 -8.62 -4.65 4.84
C PRO A 37 -8.93 -4.38 6.32
N CYS A 38 -8.22 -5.07 7.21
CA CYS A 38 -8.36 -4.89 8.65
C CYS A 38 -7.76 -3.54 9.11
N GLU A 39 -8.13 -3.07 10.29
CA GLU A 39 -7.65 -1.77 10.83
C GLU A 39 -6.10 -1.71 10.93
N SER A 40 -5.42 -2.84 11.10
CA SER A 40 -3.95 -2.90 11.03
C SER A 40 -3.40 -2.56 9.64
N CYS A 41 -4.12 -2.85 8.56
CA CYS A 41 -3.74 -2.47 7.19
C CYS A 41 -3.72 -0.97 6.99
N LYS A 42 -4.67 -0.23 7.59
CA LYS A 42 -4.70 1.24 7.54
C LYS A 42 -3.46 1.84 8.18
N SER A 43 -3.01 1.29 9.32
CA SER A 43 -1.79 1.75 10.00
C SER A 43 -0.54 1.60 9.13
N ILE A 44 -0.48 0.53 8.33
CA ILE A 44 0.65 0.27 7.42
C ILE A 44 0.61 1.23 6.22
N ILE A 45 -0.57 1.49 5.66
CA ILE A 45 -0.74 2.45 4.57
C ILE A 45 -0.36 3.86 5.03
N ASN A 46 -0.81 4.28 6.22
CA ASN A 46 -0.43 5.58 6.76
C ASN A 46 1.09 5.71 6.94
N GLN A 47 1.75 4.67 7.47
CA GLN A 47 3.22 4.67 7.59
C GLN A 47 3.92 4.73 6.22
N PHE A 48 3.32 4.11 5.20
CA PHE A 48 3.83 4.16 3.84
C PHE A 48 3.66 5.55 3.20
N GLU A 49 2.50 6.17 3.33
CA GLU A 49 2.23 7.52 2.82
C GLU A 49 3.06 8.59 3.56
N ASP A 50 3.30 8.43 4.87
CA ASP A 50 4.22 9.29 5.63
C ASP A 50 5.66 9.19 5.11
N LYS A 51 6.09 8.00 4.67
CA LYS A 51 7.43 7.77 4.11
C LYS A 51 7.55 8.22 2.66
N PHE A 52 6.47 8.10 1.89
CA PHE A 52 6.39 8.42 0.47
C PHE A 52 5.23 9.39 0.20
N PRO A 53 5.37 10.68 0.57
CA PRO A 53 4.26 11.65 0.50
C PRO A 53 3.79 11.95 -0.92
N ASN A 54 4.58 11.57 -1.94
CA ASN A 54 4.24 11.74 -3.35
C ASN A 54 3.58 10.49 -3.95
N ILE A 55 3.39 9.42 -3.17
CA ILE A 55 2.71 8.20 -3.60
C ILE A 55 1.35 8.14 -2.90
N THR A 56 0.27 8.09 -3.69
CA THR A 56 -1.08 7.93 -3.16
C THR A 56 -1.48 6.46 -3.22
N VAL A 57 -1.91 5.88 -2.10
CA VAL A 57 -2.36 4.49 -2.05
C VAL A 57 -3.89 4.44 -2.08
N GLN A 58 -4.45 3.78 -3.09
CA GLN A 58 -5.89 3.56 -3.22
C GLN A 58 -6.19 2.09 -3.07
N LEU A 59 -7.09 1.78 -2.14
CA LEU A 59 -7.42 0.41 -1.76
C LEU A 59 -8.88 0.14 -2.07
N PHE A 60 -9.13 -0.93 -2.83
CA PHE A 60 -10.45 -1.31 -3.32
C PHE A 60 -10.75 -2.74 -2.89
N TRP A 61 -11.88 -2.92 -2.21
CA TRP A 61 -12.37 -4.22 -1.75
C TRP A 61 -13.87 -4.43 -2.03
N GLU A 62 -14.55 -3.41 -2.54
CA GLU A 62 -15.97 -3.48 -2.89
C GLU A 62 -16.15 -3.88 -4.35
N LEU A 63 -16.92 -4.94 -4.58
CA LEU A 63 -17.28 -5.43 -5.91
C LEU A 63 -18.57 -4.77 -6.42
N PRO A 64 -18.69 -4.43 -7.71
CA PRO A 64 -17.65 -4.54 -8.73
C PRO A 64 -16.57 -3.48 -8.52
N TYR A 65 -15.31 -3.84 -8.80
CA TYR A 65 -14.21 -2.89 -8.73
C TYR A 65 -14.49 -1.70 -9.68
N PRO A 66 -14.18 -0.45 -9.25
CA PRO A 66 -14.37 0.71 -10.10
C PRO A 66 -13.53 0.59 -11.40
N PRO A 67 -14.02 1.11 -12.54
CA PRO A 67 -13.37 1.03 -13.84
C PRO A 67 -12.10 1.88 -13.96
#